data_AF-A0A945ZBC7-F1
#
_entry.id   AF-A0A945ZBC7-F1
#
_cell.length_a   1.000
_cell.length_b   1.000
_cell.length_c   1.000
_cell.angle_alpha   90.00
_cell.angle_beta   90.00
_cell.angle_gamma   90.00
#
_symmetry.space_group_name_H-M   'P 1'
#
loop_
_entity.id
_entity.type
_entity.pdbx_description
1 polymer ?
#
loop_
_entity_poly.entity_id
_entity_poly.type
_entity_poly.pdbx_seq_one_letter_code
_entity_poly.pdbx_strand_id
1 'polypeptide(L)'
;MPVRTYVIGKTKRVLIEPPVIACVQTVERIISRIGLVTAIIMLPLMIATRTYEIVMRKVFNAPSSVLQYVEWEAFSLLILLTLGFAYVKNSHVRVDVMRDRFGPRVRAWIEIYGFAFLALPLAGIVIVHGGE
;
A
#
# COMPACT_ATOMS: atom_id res chain seq x y z
N MET A 1 42.38 -11.33 -7.84
CA MET A 1 42.39 -11.55 -6.38
C MET A 1 41.09 -12.23 -5.98
N PRO A 2 41.09 -13.35 -5.23
CA PRO A 2 39.86 -14.08 -4.95
C PRO A 2 39.10 -13.39 -3.82
N VAL A 3 37.90 -12.90 -4.13
CA VAL A 3 36.99 -12.27 -3.18
C VAL A 3 36.40 -13.35 -2.27
N ARG A 4 36.68 -13.25 -0.97
CA ARG A 4 36.22 -14.22 0.06
C ARG A 4 34.78 -13.90 0.43
N THR A 5 33.84 -14.72 -0.06
CA THR A 5 32.40 -14.63 0.27
C THR A 5 32.12 -15.17 1.67
N TYR A 6 31.58 -14.33 2.56
CA TYR A 6 30.93 -14.77 3.80
C TYR A 6 29.41 -14.68 3.63
N VAL A 7 28.73 -15.81 3.88
CA VAL A 7 27.27 -15.95 3.76
C VAL A 7 26.66 -15.88 5.15
N ILE A 8 25.93 -14.80 5.44
CA ILE A 8 25.07 -14.72 6.63
C ILE A 8 23.68 -14.25 6.19
N GLY A 9 22.72 -15.17 6.18
CA GLY A 9 21.28 -14.87 5.99
C GLY A 9 20.74 -14.96 4.56
N LYS A 10 19.45 -15.26 4.45
CA LYS A 10 18.70 -15.76 3.28
C LYS A 10 18.50 -14.77 2.10
N THR A 11 19.24 -13.66 2.04
CA THR A 11 19.08 -12.64 0.97
C THR A 11 20.44 -12.33 0.36
N LYS A 12 20.64 -12.67 -0.92
CA LYS A 12 21.86 -12.31 -1.67
C LYS A 12 21.99 -10.77 -1.71
N ARG A 13 22.86 -10.18 -0.89
CA ARG A 13 23.30 -8.78 -1.05
C ARG A 13 24.72 -8.74 -1.62
N VAL A 14 24.86 -7.89 -2.63
CA VAL A 14 26.10 -7.50 -3.32
C VAL A 14 27.12 -6.94 -2.32
N LEU A 15 28.41 -7.07 -2.62
CA LEU A 15 29.54 -6.60 -1.82
C LEU A 15 29.50 -5.05 -1.74
N ILE A 16 29.08 -4.49 -0.59
CA ILE A 16 29.04 -3.03 -0.38
C ILE A 16 30.03 -2.67 0.75
N GLU A 17 30.86 -1.65 0.54
CA GLU A 17 31.81 -1.06 1.51
C GLU A 17 31.16 -0.83 2.91
N PRO A 18 31.87 -1.08 4.03
CA PRO A 18 31.34 -0.92 5.39
C PRO A 18 30.70 0.45 5.71
N PRO A 19 31.19 1.62 5.22
CA PRO A 19 30.52 2.90 5.47
C PRO A 19 29.13 3.01 4.83
N VAL A 20 28.90 2.34 3.69
CA VAL A 20 27.62 2.42 2.98
C VAL A 20 26.54 1.63 3.73
N ILE A 21 26.90 0.50 4.33
CA ILE A 21 25.96 -0.33 5.12
C ILE A 21 25.43 0.46 6.32
N ALA A 22 26.29 1.20 7.02
CA ALA A 22 25.88 2.04 8.16
C ALA A 22 24.91 3.15 7.73
N CYS A 23 25.13 3.73 6.56
CA CYS A 23 24.24 4.74 5.98
C CYS A 23 22.85 4.15 5.68
N VAL A 24 22.81 2.98 5.03
CA VAL A 24 21.56 2.28 4.72
C VAL A 24 20.79 1.91 5.99
N GLN A 25 21.46 1.36 7.02
CA GLN A 25 20.80 1.02 8.28
C GLN A 25 20.22 2.23 9.02
N THR A 26 20.89 3.39 8.91
CA THR A 26 20.40 4.64 9.48
C THR A 26 19.13 5.10 8.79
N VAL A 27 19.13 5.07 7.45
CA VAL A 27 17.96 5.40 6.63
C VAL A 27 16.80 4.43 6.91
N GLU A 28 17.06 3.12 6.94
CA GLU A 28 16.05 2.10 7.26
C GLU A 28 15.43 2.34 8.65
N ARG A 29 16.23 2.75 9.64
CA ARG A 29 15.77 3.05 11.00
C ARG A 29 14.89 4.31 11.05
N ILE A 30 15.28 5.37 10.34
CA ILE A 30 14.50 6.62 10.25
C ILE A 30 13.14 6.33 9.61
N ILE A 31 13.15 5.68 8.45
CA ILE A 31 11.92 5.32 7.72
C ILE A 31 11.01 4.45 8.60
N SER A 32 11.59 3.49 9.33
CA SER A 32 10.83 2.62 10.21
C SER A 32 10.22 3.33 11.41
N ARG A 33 10.92 4.31 11.98
CA ARG A 33 10.39 5.12 13.08
C ARG A 33 9.27 6.03 12.61
N ILE A 34 9.44 6.71 11.48
CA ILE A 34 8.41 7.57 10.89
C ILE A 34 7.16 6.74 10.61
N GLY A 35 7.29 5.64 9.87
CA GLY A 35 6.13 4.79 9.53
C GLY A 35 5.40 4.24 10.75
N LEU A 36 6.13 3.85 11.81
CA LEU A 36 5.52 3.34 13.04
C LEU A 36 4.83 4.43 13.86
N VAL A 37 5.43 5.62 13.97
CA VAL A 37 4.83 6.78 14.65
C VAL A 37 3.58 7.23 13.91
N THR A 38 3.66 7.36 12.59
CA THR A 38 2.50 7.71 11.76
C THR A 38 1.39 6.68 11.93
N ALA A 39 1.69 5.38 11.86
CA ALA A 39 0.69 4.34 12.04
C ALA A 39 0.01 4.42 13.41
N ILE A 40 0.78 4.57 14.49
CA ILE A 40 0.23 4.64 15.86
C ILE A 40 -0.67 5.87 16.07
N ILE A 41 -0.38 7.00 15.42
CA ILE A 41 -1.15 8.23 15.61
C ILE A 41 -2.35 8.30 14.66
N MET A 42 -2.12 8.03 13.37
CA MET A 42 -3.15 8.23 12.33
C MET A 42 -4.22 7.14 12.35
N LEU A 43 -3.88 5.87 12.60
CA LEU A 43 -4.90 4.79 12.66
C LEU A 43 -6.00 5.05 13.71
N PRO A 44 -5.70 5.27 15.00
CA PRO A 44 -6.74 5.50 15.99
C PRO A 44 -7.50 6.79 15.72
N LEU A 45 -6.82 7.85 15.24
CA LEU A 45 -7.48 9.09 14.85
C LEU A 45 -8.51 8.85 13.75
N MET A 46 -8.14 8.13 12.69
CA MET A 46 -9.04 7.77 11.59
C MET A 46 -10.22 6.91 12.06
N ILE A 47 -9.96 5.90 12.89
CA ILE A 47 -11.02 5.04 13.44
C ILE A 47 -12.01 5.88 14.26
N ALA A 48 -11.50 6.81 15.08
CA ALA A 48 -12.33 7.68 15.89
C ALA A 48 -13.17 8.64 15.04
N THR A 49 -12.57 9.33 14.06
CA THR A 49 -13.31 10.25 13.18
C THR A 49 -14.34 9.52 12.34
N ARG A 50 -14.03 8.29 11.89
CA ARG A 50 -14.93 7.51 11.05
C ARG A 50 -16.09 6.91 11.82
N THR A 51 -15.83 6.45 13.05
CA THR A 51 -16.90 6.02 13.96
C THR A 51 -17.82 7.19 14.31
N TYR A 52 -17.26 8.37 14.59
CA TYR A 52 -18.03 9.59 14.86
C TYR A 52 -18.93 9.97 13.67
N GLU A 53 -18.41 9.93 12.45
CA GLU A 53 -19.17 10.25 11.24
C GLU A 53 -20.32 9.25 11.00
N ILE A 54 -20.08 7.95 11.22
CA ILE A 54 -21.13 6.92 11.13
C ILE A 54 -22.22 7.16 12.17
N VAL A 55 -21.86 7.50 13.41
CA VAL A 55 -22.83 7.79 14.48
C VAL A 55 -23.65 9.03 14.13
N MET A 56 -23.01 10.12 13.72
CA MET A 56 -23.71 11.36 13.33
C MET A 56 -24.67 11.14 12.15
N ARG A 57 -24.25 10.36 11.16
CA ARG A 57 -25.06 10.05 9.99
C ARG A 57 -26.23 9.12 10.31
N LYS A 58 -26.01 8.08 11.11
CA LYS A 58 -27.01 7.02 11.35
C LYS A 58 -27.95 7.31 12.52
N VAL A 59 -27.47 7.99 13.57
CA VAL A 59 -28.26 8.27 14.78
C VAL A 59 -28.86 9.67 14.75
N PHE A 60 -28.04 10.66 14.37
CA PHE A 60 -28.45 12.08 14.40
C PHE A 60 -28.92 12.60 13.04
N ASN A 61 -28.88 11.77 11.99
CA ASN A 61 -29.21 12.13 10.60
C ASN A 61 -28.53 13.44 10.12
N ALA A 62 -27.33 13.72 10.64
CA ALA A 62 -26.57 14.93 10.39
C ALA A 62 -25.23 14.58 9.71
N PRO A 63 -25.24 14.28 8.40
CA PRO A 63 -24.02 13.97 7.67
C PRO A 63 -23.13 15.20 7.49
N SER A 64 -21.81 15.02 7.57
CA SER A 64 -20.82 16.06 7.25
C SER A 64 -19.95 15.65 6.08
N SER A 65 -20.11 16.34 4.94
CA SER A 65 -19.30 16.12 3.74
C SER A 65 -17.85 16.59 3.93
N VAL A 66 -17.63 17.65 4.70
CA VAL A 66 -16.29 18.19 5.00
C VAL A 66 -15.48 17.17 5.79
N LEU A 67 -16.08 16.54 6.80
CA LEU A 67 -15.39 15.54 7.62
C LEU A 67 -14.99 14.32 6.78
N GLN A 68 -15.87 13.90 5.87
CA GLN A 68 -15.59 12.83 4.91
C GLN A 68 -14.43 13.17 3.96
N TYR A 69 -14.38 14.41 3.45
CA TYR A 69 -13.27 14.85 2.59
C TYR A 69 -11.93 14.84 3.34
N VAL A 70 -11.89 15.39 4.55
CA VAL A 70 -10.67 15.42 5.38
C VAL A 70 -10.20 14.00 5.71
N GLU A 71 -11.12 13.07 5.92
CA GLU A 71 -10.78 11.68 6.18
C GLU A 71 -10.12 11.00 4.97
N TRP A 72 -10.58 11.28 3.75
CA TRP A 72 -9.95 10.78 2.53
C TRP A 72 -8.54 11.32 2.32
N GLU A 73 -8.33 12.60 2.61
CA GLU A 73 -6.99 13.21 2.57
C GLU A 73 -6.08 12.61 3.66
N ALA A 74 -6.59 12.45 4.88
CA ALA A 74 -5.85 11.83 5.99
C ALA A 74 -5.48 10.38 5.69
N PHE A 75 -6.36 9.61 5.04
CA PHE A 75 -6.08 8.25 4.61
C PHE A 75 -4.94 8.19 3.58
N SER A 76 -4.97 9.10 2.60
CA SER A 76 -3.94 9.19 1.57
C SER A 76 -2.58 9.52 2.17
N LEU A 77 -2.54 10.44 3.14
CA LEU A 77 -1.33 10.76 3.91
C LEU A 77 -0.82 9.56 4.72
N LEU A 78 -1.71 8.83 5.41
CA LEU A 78 -1.35 7.62 6.14
C LEU A 78 -0.65 6.62 5.23
N ILE A 79 -1.22 6.32 4.05
CA ILE A 79 -0.63 5.39 3.09
C ILE A 79 0.73 5.91 2.62
N LEU A 80 0.82 7.17 2.22
CA LEU A 80 2.06 7.74 1.67
C LEU A 80 3.21 7.67 2.68
N LEU A 81 2.97 8.01 3.94
CA LEU A 81 3.98 7.95 5.00
C LEU A 81 4.34 6.52 5.42
N THR A 82 3.40 5.57 5.36
CA THR A 82 3.64 4.17 5.74
C THR A 82 4.16 3.30 4.58
N LEU A 83 4.02 3.75 3.33
CA LEU A 83 4.47 3.02 2.15
C LEU A 83 5.99 2.78 2.14
N GLY A 84 6.77 3.79 2.53
CA GLY A 84 8.22 3.66 2.65
C GLY A 84 8.63 2.59 3.69
N PHE A 85 7.90 2.49 4.80
CA PHE A 85 8.11 1.46 5.81
C PHE A 85 7.79 0.05 5.28
N ALA A 86 6.68 -0.10 4.56
CA ALA A 86 6.32 -1.36 3.92
C ALA A 86 7.35 -1.79 2.87
N TYR A 87 7.93 -0.84 2.14
CA TYR A 87 8.97 -1.07 1.14
C TYR A 87 10.28 -1.56 1.79
N VAL A 88 10.77 -0.88 2.83
CA VAL A 88 11.97 -1.30 3.58
C VAL A 88 11.84 -2.71 4.14
N LYS A 89 10.66 -3.07 4.65
CA LYS A 89 10.40 -4.42 5.16
C LYS A 89 10.19 -5.49 4.09
N ASN A 90 10.25 -5.15 2.79
CA ASN A 90 9.84 -6.02 1.70
C ASN A 90 8.43 -6.62 1.91
N SER A 91 7.61 -5.95 2.71
CA SER A 91 6.24 -6.35 3.03
C SER A 91 5.23 -5.70 2.09
N HIS A 92 5.69 -4.81 1.20
CA HIS A 92 4.90 -4.37 0.07
C HIS A 92 4.57 -5.59 -0.78
N VAL A 93 3.28 -5.97 -0.82
CA VAL A 93 2.79 -7.12 -1.57
C VAL A 93 3.09 -6.87 -3.05
N ARG A 94 4.22 -7.39 -3.52
CA ARG A 94 4.55 -7.44 -4.94
C ARG A 94 3.60 -8.44 -5.58
N VAL A 95 2.51 -7.92 -6.15
CA VAL A 95 1.59 -8.69 -7.00
C VAL A 95 2.31 -9.31 -8.21
N ASP A 96 3.53 -8.87 -8.51
CA ASP A 96 4.37 -9.41 -9.60
C ASP A 96 4.78 -10.88 -9.42
N VAL A 97 4.75 -11.46 -8.21
CA VAL A 97 5.07 -12.89 -8.03
C VAL A 97 4.13 -13.80 -8.82
N MET A 98 2.89 -13.37 -9.02
CA MET A 98 1.91 -14.14 -9.79
C MET A 98 2.13 -13.97 -11.30
N ARG A 99 2.49 -12.76 -11.76
CA ARG A 99 2.72 -12.47 -13.19
C ARG A 99 3.99 -13.12 -13.73
N ASP A 100 5.05 -13.19 -12.93
CA ASP A 100 6.32 -13.79 -13.34
C ASP A 100 6.25 -15.33 -13.46
N ARG A 101 5.25 -15.96 -12.84
CA ARG A 101 5.07 -17.42 -12.88
C ARG A 101 4.23 -17.89 -14.07
N PHE A 102 3.51 -16.99 -14.74
CA PHE A 102 2.60 -17.34 -15.83
C PHE A 102 3.19 -16.97 -17.19
N GLY A 103 3.16 -17.93 -18.13
CA GLY A 103 3.59 -17.68 -19.51
C GLY A 103 2.72 -16.65 -20.23
N PRO A 104 3.20 -16.10 -21.37
CA PRO A 104 2.54 -15.01 -22.09
C PRO A 104 1.08 -15.33 -22.50
N ARG A 105 0.77 -16.60 -22.77
CA ARG A 105 -0.60 -17.04 -23.10
C ARG A 105 -1.56 -16.96 -21.93
N VAL A 106 -1.14 -17.41 -20.73
CA VAL A 106 -1.99 -17.40 -19.54
C VAL A 106 -2.25 -15.96 -19.09
N ARG A 107 -1.25 -15.08 -19.23
CA ARG A 107 -1.40 -13.64 -18.96
C ARG A 107 -2.46 -13.00 -19.87
N ALA A 108 -2.42 -13.28 -21.17
CA ALA A 108 -3.42 -12.77 -22.11
C ALA A 108 -4.83 -13.29 -21.79
N TRP A 109 -4.98 -14.57 -21.43
CA TRP A 109 -6.27 -15.12 -21.02
C TRP A 109 -6.81 -14.46 -19.75
N ILE A 110 -5.97 -14.25 -18.73
CA ILE A 110 -6.37 -13.54 -17.49
C ILE A 110 -6.84 -12.13 -17.81
N GLU A 111 -6.17 -11.43 -18.74
CA GLU A 111 -6.54 -10.08 -19.15
C GLU A 111 -7.87 -10.05 -19.91
N ILE A 112 -8.08 -10.97 -20.85
CA ILE A 112 -9.35 -11.09 -21.58
C ILE A 112 -10.50 -11.40 -20.63
N TYR A 113 -10.34 -12.38 -19.74
CA TYR A 113 -11.38 -12.75 -18.79
C TYR A 113 -11.62 -11.66 -17.73
N GLY A 114 -10.56 -11.03 -17.24
CA GLY A 114 -10.67 -9.90 -16.32
C GLY A 114 -11.39 -8.71 -16.97
N PHE A 115 -11.10 -8.42 -18.23
CA PHE A 115 -11.81 -7.38 -18.97
C PHE A 115 -13.28 -7.76 -19.21
N ALA A 116 -13.54 -8.99 -19.65
CA ALA A 116 -14.88 -9.45 -20.00
C ALA A 116 -15.83 -9.56 -18.80
N PHE A 117 -15.34 -10.09 -17.67
CA PHE A 117 -16.19 -10.38 -16.51
C PHE A 117 -16.11 -9.35 -15.39
N LEU A 118 -15.09 -8.47 -15.38
CA LEU A 118 -14.95 -7.45 -14.35
C LEU A 118 -15.11 -6.05 -14.94
N ALA A 119 -14.32 -5.70 -15.96
CA ALA A 119 -14.32 -4.35 -16.49
C ALA A 119 -15.58 -4.00 -17.30
N LEU A 120 -16.01 -4.88 -18.21
CA LEU A 120 -17.21 -4.67 -19.04
C LEU A 120 -18.51 -4.53 -18.24
N PRO A 121 -18.86 -5.46 -17.31
CA PRO A 121 -20.10 -5.31 -16.55
C PRO A 121 -20.06 -4.11 -15.60
N LEU A 122 -18.90 -3.80 -15.01
CA LEU A 122 -18.73 -2.60 -14.19
C LEU A 122 -18.95 -1.33 -15.02
N ALA A 123 -18.35 -1.25 -16.22
CA ALA A 123 -18.56 -0.12 -17.13
C ALA A 123 -20.03 0.00 -17.53
N GLY A 124 -20.71 -1.12 -17.78
CA GLY A 124 -22.15 -1.15 -18.03
C GLY A 124 -22.97 -0.57 -16.87
N ILE A 125 -22.68 -0.98 -15.64
CA ILE A 125 -23.36 -0.46 -14.43
C ILE A 125 -23.15 1.05 -14.31
N VAL A 126 -21.91 1.53 -14.51
CA VAL A 126 -21.56 2.97 -14.43
C VAL A 126 -22.25 3.77 -15.53
N ILE A 127 -22.37 3.24 -16.75
CA ILE A 127 -23.07 3.95 -17.83
C ILE A 127 -24.57 4.07 -17.52
N VAL A 128 -25.17 3.04 -16.92
CA VAL A 128 -26.60 3.05 -16.58
C VAL A 128 -26.91 3.92 -15.36
N HIS A 129 -26.06 3.87 -14.32
CA HIS A 129 -26.35 4.50 -13.01
C HIS A 129 -25.47 5.73 -12.71
N GLY A 130 -24.48 6.05 -13.52
CA GLY A 130 -23.55 7.15 -13.27
C GLY A 130 -24.10 8.53 -13.63
N GLY A 131 -25.31 8.60 -14.19
CA GLY A 131 -26.01 9.84 -14.53
C GLY A 131 -27.11 10.25 -13.55
N GLU A 132 -27.28 9.51 -12.45
CA GLU A 132 -28.18 9.83 -11.32
C GLU A 132 -27.37 10.40 -10.14
#